data_AF-A0A2Z3GK87-F1
#
_entry.id   AF-A0A2Z3GK87-F1
#
_cell.length_a   1.000
_cell.length_b   1.000
_cell.length_c   1.000
_cell.angle_alpha   90.00
_cell.angle_beta   90.00
_cell.angle_gamma   90.00
#
_symmetry.space_group_name_H-M   'P 1'
#
loop_
_entity.id
_entity.type
_entity.pdbx_description
1 polymer ?
#
loop_
_entity_poly.entity_id
_entity_poly.type
_entity_poly.pdbx_seq_one_letter_code
_entity_poly.pdbx_strand_id
1 'polypeptide(L)'
;MEKGHSKYVNFSLWDTYRTTAHLQALLAPHEASDMARSLLFDAQQGGAFPNWSMNNREYGVINGYSPFPFIANLYAMGATDFDLPAMVAMMKKVSTQYIGCQGRHGWLNLDEYQRLGYVPVDKNGLGTSMTLEYGVDDYSIAQLCQAAGDAPGAAFYRHRSQNVFSLFNPQTGFLQSKNADGSFSASFDSTTTKGYNEGNATQYFWSVPHSFPRLVGLAGGRAAVEKRLDRFLTTIATGWAPEQPRYWLGNEPCLGAVCAYNYLQAPWKAQFHTRRIAHDYFNNTPDGLPGDDDGGAMSALYVFSALGLYPFVPGESGFTPTGPLFEKVALRRPNGKLLIINGKGATSGAPYIQSLRVNGQPHTRL
;
A
#
# COMPACT_ATOMS: atom_id res chain seq x y z
N MET A 1 27.91 5.72 2.89
CA MET A 1 27.21 5.73 4.19
C MET A 1 28.12 6.33 5.23
N GLU A 2 27.56 7.11 6.15
CA GLU A 2 28.28 7.68 7.28
C GLU A 2 28.67 6.60 8.29
N LYS A 3 29.71 6.87 9.10
CA LYS A 3 30.16 5.94 10.14
C LYS A 3 29.05 5.74 11.18
N GLY A 4 28.70 4.48 11.48
CA GLY A 4 27.64 4.13 12.42
C GLY A 4 26.33 3.69 11.77
N HIS A 5 26.21 3.79 10.44
CA HIS A 5 25.02 3.40 9.69
C HIS A 5 25.32 2.25 8.71
N SER A 6 24.37 1.31 8.61
CA SER A 6 24.47 0.17 7.69
C SER A 6 23.87 0.52 6.32
N LYS A 7 24.52 0.04 5.24
CA LYS A 7 23.96 0.11 3.89
C LYS A 7 23.09 -1.12 3.65
N TYR A 8 21.80 -0.91 3.44
CA TYR A 8 20.86 -1.94 3.00
C TYR A 8 20.77 -1.97 1.47
N VAL A 9 20.55 -3.17 0.97
CA VAL A 9 20.37 -3.53 -0.44
C VAL A 9 19.25 -4.56 -0.54
N ASN A 10 18.81 -4.86 -1.76
CA ASN A 10 17.70 -5.77 -2.05
C ASN A 10 16.35 -5.18 -1.62
N PHE A 11 15.76 -4.39 -2.51
CA PHE A 11 14.50 -3.70 -2.27
C PHE A 11 13.47 -4.12 -3.31
N SER A 12 12.42 -4.80 -2.85
CA SER A 12 11.21 -5.17 -3.62
C SER A 12 10.08 -4.22 -3.23
N LEU A 13 10.17 -2.95 -3.66
CA LEU A 13 9.46 -1.86 -2.95
C LEU A 13 7.97 -1.83 -3.22
N TRP A 14 7.54 -2.23 -4.42
CA TRP A 14 6.12 -2.35 -4.74
C TRP A 14 5.45 -3.34 -3.79
N ASP A 15 6.10 -4.45 -3.49
CA ASP A 15 5.53 -5.45 -2.60
C ASP A 15 5.57 -4.97 -1.14
N THR A 16 6.79 -4.60 -0.72
CA THR A 16 7.11 -4.40 0.69
C THR A 16 6.57 -3.10 1.28
N TYR A 17 6.18 -2.09 0.48
CA TYR A 17 5.60 -0.88 1.06
C TYR A 17 4.26 -1.20 1.75
N ARG A 18 3.47 -2.14 1.22
CA ARG A 18 2.10 -2.41 1.67
C ARG A 18 2.04 -2.93 3.09
N THR A 19 3.02 -3.75 3.48
CA THR A 19 3.04 -4.43 4.79
C THR A 19 4.43 -4.36 5.44
N THR A 20 5.45 -4.93 4.79
CA THR A 20 6.81 -5.11 5.35
C THR A 20 7.43 -3.82 5.90
N ALA A 21 7.33 -2.70 5.18
CA ALA A 21 7.88 -1.40 5.61
C ALA A 21 7.33 -0.98 6.98
N HIS A 22 6.02 -1.11 7.18
CA HIS A 22 5.38 -0.78 8.45
C HIS A 22 5.89 -1.66 9.59
N LEU A 23 6.01 -2.97 9.33
CA LEU A 23 6.47 -3.94 10.34
C LEU A 23 7.94 -3.71 10.70
N GLN A 24 8.80 -3.47 9.71
CA GLN A 24 10.22 -3.16 9.89
C GLN A 24 10.40 -1.92 10.77
N ALA A 25 9.73 -0.81 10.48
CA ALA A 25 9.87 0.40 11.27
C ALA A 25 9.21 0.31 12.66
N LEU A 26 8.16 -0.50 12.81
CA LEU A 26 7.55 -0.75 14.11
C LEU A 26 8.50 -1.51 15.06
N LEU A 27 9.19 -2.54 14.53
CA LEU A 27 10.05 -3.45 15.30
C LEU A 27 11.51 -2.97 15.41
N ALA A 28 12.05 -2.46 14.31
CA ALA A 28 13.46 -2.15 14.09
C ALA A 28 13.63 -0.75 13.46
N PRO A 29 13.20 0.34 14.15
CA PRO A 29 13.24 1.71 13.63
C PRO A 29 14.65 2.22 13.28
N HIS A 30 15.71 1.69 13.90
CA HIS A 30 17.09 2.06 13.57
C HIS A 30 17.48 1.51 12.19
N GLU A 31 17.28 0.21 11.99
CA GLU A 31 17.50 -0.50 10.72
C GLU A 31 16.61 0.06 9.60
N ALA A 32 15.36 0.36 9.91
CA ALA A 32 14.45 1.03 8.99
C ALA A 32 14.94 2.44 8.61
N SER A 33 15.52 3.21 9.56
CA SER A 33 16.11 4.51 9.24
C SER A 33 17.31 4.35 8.32
N ASP A 34 18.17 3.35 8.56
CA ASP A 34 19.28 2.98 7.68
C ASP A 34 18.81 2.55 6.28
N MET A 35 17.66 1.88 6.15
CA MET A 35 17.05 1.57 4.85
C MET A 35 16.64 2.85 4.09
N ALA A 36 16.00 3.81 4.76
CA ALA A 36 15.66 5.10 4.15
C ALA A 36 16.92 5.87 3.73
N ARG A 37 17.95 5.94 4.58
CA ARG A 37 19.26 6.52 4.22
C ARG A 37 19.89 5.81 3.02
N SER A 38 19.78 4.49 2.98
CA SER A 38 20.30 3.65 1.90
C SER A 38 19.65 4.00 0.56
N LEU A 39 18.33 4.19 0.53
CA LEU A 39 17.58 4.59 -0.66
C LEU A 39 17.92 6.02 -1.10
N LEU A 40 18.06 6.96 -0.15
CA LEU A 40 18.49 8.32 -0.45
C LEU A 40 19.91 8.36 -1.02
N PHE A 41 20.83 7.59 -0.42
CA PHE A 41 22.20 7.46 -0.90
C PHE A 41 22.24 6.91 -2.33
N ASP A 42 21.46 5.87 -2.62
CA ASP A 42 21.35 5.32 -3.98
C ASP A 42 20.78 6.35 -4.95
N ALA A 43 19.77 7.13 -4.54
CA ALA A 43 19.21 8.19 -5.36
C ALA A 43 20.20 9.32 -5.65
N GLN A 44 21.05 9.68 -4.69
CA GLN A 44 22.10 10.67 -4.88
C GLN A 44 23.18 10.20 -5.86
N GLN A 45 23.52 8.91 -5.85
CA GLN A 45 24.51 8.33 -6.76
C GLN A 45 23.95 8.00 -8.14
N GLY A 46 22.75 7.43 -8.18
CA GLY A 46 22.08 6.96 -9.40
C GLY A 46 21.20 8.01 -10.07
N GLY A 47 21.00 9.17 -9.45
CA GLY A 47 20.14 10.26 -9.93
C GLY A 47 18.67 10.15 -9.52
N ALA A 48 18.19 8.93 -9.24
CA ALA A 48 16.83 8.64 -8.77
C ALA A 48 16.83 7.37 -7.89
N PHE A 49 15.79 7.20 -7.09
CA PHE A 49 15.63 6.02 -6.23
C PHE A 49 15.51 4.72 -7.05
N PRO A 50 16.11 3.61 -6.60
CA PRO A 50 15.78 2.30 -7.14
C PRO A 50 14.35 1.91 -6.75
N ASN A 51 13.58 1.27 -7.63
CA ASN A 51 12.23 0.75 -7.36
C ASN A 51 12.28 -0.74 -7.05
N TRP A 52 12.99 -1.50 -7.88
CA TRP A 52 13.26 -2.91 -7.67
C TRP A 52 14.75 -3.14 -7.84
N SER A 53 15.47 -3.27 -6.73
CA SER A 53 16.93 -3.42 -6.75
C SER A 53 17.38 -4.70 -6.09
N MET A 54 18.43 -5.30 -6.66
CA MET A 54 19.22 -6.37 -6.05
C MET A 54 20.68 -5.96 -6.06
N ASN A 55 21.35 -6.13 -4.93
CA ASN A 55 22.71 -5.69 -4.68
C ASN A 55 22.88 -4.20 -5.02
N ASN A 56 23.59 -3.88 -6.09
CA ASN A 56 23.89 -2.52 -6.53
C ASN A 56 23.21 -2.14 -7.85
N ARG A 57 22.18 -2.88 -8.27
CA ARG A 57 21.55 -2.73 -9.58
C ARG A 57 20.04 -2.58 -9.48
N GLU A 58 19.51 -1.57 -10.16
CA GLU A 58 18.09 -1.42 -10.47
C GLU A 58 17.69 -2.36 -11.63
N TYR A 59 16.55 -3.03 -11.51
CA TYR A 59 16.05 -3.97 -12.51
C TYR A 59 14.84 -3.45 -13.29
N GLY A 60 14.13 -2.44 -12.78
CA GLY A 60 12.97 -1.84 -13.45
C GLY A 60 11.79 -2.80 -13.56
N VAL A 61 11.70 -3.75 -12.64
CA VAL A 61 10.57 -4.68 -12.51
C VAL A 61 9.41 -3.95 -11.85
N ILE A 62 8.19 -4.32 -12.26
CA ILE A 62 6.90 -3.76 -11.84
C ILE A 62 6.72 -2.27 -12.16
N ASN A 63 5.49 -1.79 -12.03
CA ASN A 63 5.12 -0.39 -12.28
C ASN A 63 4.95 0.37 -10.96
N GLY A 64 4.44 1.61 -11.04
CA GLY A 64 4.47 2.53 -9.91
C GLY A 64 5.88 3.06 -9.63
N TYR A 65 6.04 3.84 -8.58
CA TYR A 65 7.35 4.26 -8.10
C TYR A 65 7.37 4.26 -6.57
N SER A 66 7.49 3.03 -6.06
CA SER A 66 7.22 2.64 -4.67
C SER A 66 8.25 3.03 -3.59
N PRO A 67 9.42 3.65 -3.89
CA PRO A 67 10.26 4.21 -2.83
C PRO A 67 9.54 5.21 -1.94
N PHE A 68 8.62 6.01 -2.48
CA PHE A 68 7.94 7.04 -1.69
C PHE A 68 7.00 6.46 -0.64
N PRO A 69 6.03 5.57 -0.97
CA PRO A 69 5.21 4.96 0.06
C PRO A 69 6.04 4.13 1.03
N PHE A 70 7.08 3.43 0.56
CA PHE A 70 7.97 2.69 1.45
C PHE A 70 8.60 3.62 2.51
N ILE A 71 9.27 4.69 2.09
CA ILE A 71 9.94 5.64 2.99
C ILE A 71 8.93 6.39 3.88
N ALA A 72 7.77 6.76 3.34
CA ALA A 72 6.71 7.39 4.12
C ALA A 72 6.19 6.47 5.24
N ASN A 73 6.07 5.15 4.98
CA ASN A 73 5.67 4.16 5.97
C ASN A 73 6.72 4.01 7.06
N LEU A 74 8.01 3.97 6.69
CA LEU A 74 9.11 3.94 7.66
C LEU A 74 9.03 5.15 8.60
N TYR A 75 8.90 6.35 8.03
CA TYR A 75 8.78 7.59 8.79
C TYR A 75 7.56 7.59 9.71
N ALA A 76 6.39 7.23 9.19
CA ALA A 76 5.13 7.20 9.93
C ALA A 76 5.14 6.23 11.13
N MET A 77 5.93 5.15 11.04
CA MET A 77 6.09 4.16 12.12
C MET A 77 7.24 4.48 13.08
N GLY A 78 7.99 5.57 12.84
CA GLY A 78 8.96 6.13 13.77
C GLY A 78 10.43 5.91 13.40
N ALA A 79 10.72 5.41 12.20
CA ALA A 79 12.07 5.42 11.64
C ALA A 79 12.36 6.82 11.06
N THR A 80 12.99 7.68 11.85
CA THR A 80 13.14 9.12 11.55
C THR A 80 14.58 9.58 11.51
N ASP A 81 15.56 8.67 11.68
CA ASP A 81 16.99 9.00 11.71
C ASP A 81 17.59 9.04 10.29
N PHE A 82 17.10 9.98 9.49
CA PHE A 82 17.61 10.30 8.16
C PHE A 82 17.35 11.77 7.81
N ASP A 83 18.06 12.30 6.80
CA ASP A 83 17.89 13.67 6.33
C ASP A 83 16.55 13.85 5.59
N LEU A 84 15.50 14.18 6.34
CA LEU A 84 14.15 14.39 5.81
C LEU A 84 14.09 15.54 4.77
N PRO A 85 14.72 16.72 4.99
CA PRO A 85 14.79 17.75 3.96
C PRO A 85 15.41 17.27 2.63
N ALA A 86 16.55 16.57 2.68
CA ALA A 86 17.19 16.04 1.47
C ALA A 86 16.34 14.94 0.82
N MET A 87 15.68 14.11 1.62
CA MET A 87 14.74 13.09 1.15
C MET A 87 13.60 13.74 0.36
N VAL A 88 12.90 14.71 0.95
CA VAL A 88 11.80 15.43 0.31
C VAL A 88 12.27 16.16 -0.95
N ALA A 89 13.44 16.80 -0.92
CA ALA A 89 14.00 17.47 -2.08
C ALA A 89 14.26 16.48 -3.24
N MET A 90 14.82 15.30 -2.96
CA MET A 90 15.05 14.26 -3.97
C MET A 90 13.71 13.72 -4.51
N MET A 91 12.75 13.39 -3.64
CA MET A 91 11.43 12.92 -4.06
C MET A 91 10.74 13.94 -4.99
N LYS A 92 10.77 15.23 -4.63
CA LYS A 92 10.20 16.31 -5.45
C LYS A 92 10.88 16.47 -6.81
N LYS A 93 12.19 16.26 -6.87
CA LYS A 93 12.96 16.32 -8.11
C LYS A 93 12.52 15.21 -9.07
N VAL A 94 12.52 13.96 -8.62
CA VAL A 94 12.19 12.80 -9.48
C VAL A 94 10.69 12.69 -9.82
N SER A 95 9.85 13.40 -9.08
CA SER A 95 8.38 13.42 -9.26
C SER A 95 7.87 14.53 -10.18
N THR A 96 8.77 15.39 -10.64
CA THR A 96 8.47 16.50 -11.56
C THR A 96 9.35 16.47 -12.80
N GLN A 97 10.48 15.76 -12.74
CA GLN A 97 11.37 15.50 -13.85
C GLN A 97 11.66 14.01 -13.93
N TYR A 98 11.46 13.40 -15.11
CA TYR A 98 11.82 12.00 -15.31
C TYR A 98 13.34 11.83 -15.20
N ILE A 99 13.75 11.00 -14.25
CA ILE A 99 15.14 10.59 -14.04
C ILE A 99 15.12 9.09 -13.73
N GLY A 100 15.83 8.31 -14.54
CA GLY A 100 16.02 6.89 -14.28
C GLY A 100 17.22 6.66 -13.35
N CYS A 101 17.04 5.83 -12.32
CA CYS A 101 18.13 5.35 -11.48
C CYS A 101 19.16 4.63 -12.34
N GLN A 102 20.36 5.22 -12.45
CA GLN A 102 21.42 4.78 -13.35
C GLN A 102 20.95 4.59 -14.81
N GLY A 103 19.99 5.42 -15.25
CA GLY A 103 19.40 5.36 -16.60
C GLY A 103 18.47 4.17 -16.85
N ARG A 104 18.01 3.46 -15.81
CA ARG A 104 17.20 2.24 -15.95
C ARG A 104 15.71 2.47 -15.71
N HIS A 105 15.32 2.67 -14.46
CA HIS A 105 13.93 2.82 -14.06
C HIS A 105 13.75 4.09 -13.23
N GLY A 106 12.62 4.75 -13.42
CA GLY A 106 12.25 6.00 -12.77
C GLY A 106 10.73 6.14 -12.78
N TRP A 107 10.23 7.33 -12.54
CA TRP A 107 8.79 7.61 -12.62
C TRP A 107 8.32 7.64 -14.10
N LEU A 108 7.99 6.48 -14.67
CA LEU A 108 7.65 6.33 -16.09
C LEU A 108 6.37 7.10 -16.49
N ASN A 109 6.31 7.55 -17.74
CA ASN A 109 5.15 8.32 -18.28
C ASN A 109 4.77 9.56 -17.44
N LEU A 110 5.74 10.15 -16.75
CA LEU A 110 5.53 11.31 -15.89
C LEU A 110 5.03 12.53 -16.67
N ASP A 111 5.47 12.74 -17.90
CA ASP A 111 5.01 13.85 -18.74
C ASP A 111 3.51 13.73 -19.06
N GLU A 112 3.05 12.52 -19.42
CA GLU A 112 1.62 12.27 -19.59
C GLU A 112 0.86 12.42 -18.27
N TYR A 113 1.37 11.86 -17.17
CA TYR A 113 0.73 11.96 -15.86
C TYR A 113 0.57 13.42 -15.40
N GLN A 114 1.60 14.25 -15.55
CA GLN A 114 1.56 15.67 -15.22
C GLN A 114 0.61 16.45 -16.12
N ARG A 115 0.55 16.13 -17.42
CA ARG A 115 -0.27 16.86 -18.39
C ARG A 115 -1.75 16.47 -18.37
N LEU A 116 -2.04 15.18 -18.21
CA LEU A 116 -3.38 14.61 -18.34
C LEU A 116 -4.03 14.27 -16.98
N GLY A 117 -3.23 14.17 -15.92
CA GLY A 117 -3.68 13.66 -14.63
C GLY A 117 -3.86 12.14 -14.60
N TYR A 118 -3.36 11.40 -15.59
CA TYR A 118 -3.31 9.94 -15.62
C TYR A 118 -2.30 9.48 -16.68
N VAL A 119 -1.86 8.22 -16.57
CA VAL A 119 -1.08 7.55 -17.61
C VAL A 119 -2.03 6.89 -18.61
N PRO A 120 -2.03 7.32 -19.88
CA PRO A 120 -2.92 6.74 -20.88
C PRO A 120 -2.55 5.31 -21.26
N VAL A 121 -3.54 4.44 -21.39
CA VAL A 121 -3.33 3.01 -21.69
C VAL A 121 -2.79 2.76 -23.10
N ASP A 122 -3.03 3.68 -24.03
CA ASP A 122 -2.52 3.69 -25.41
C ASP A 122 -1.09 4.25 -25.51
N LYS A 123 -0.58 4.87 -24.45
CA LYS A 123 0.83 5.26 -24.30
C LYS A 123 1.63 4.23 -23.51
N ASN A 124 1.00 3.62 -22.51
CA ASN A 124 1.56 2.51 -21.76
C ASN A 124 0.46 1.51 -21.40
N GLY A 125 0.61 0.25 -21.81
CA GLY A 125 -0.40 -0.78 -21.63
C GLY A 125 -0.82 -1.05 -20.17
N LEU A 126 -0.08 -0.52 -19.18
CA LEU A 126 -0.34 -0.63 -17.74
C LEU A 126 -0.84 0.69 -17.11
N GLY A 127 -1.26 1.66 -17.92
CA GLY A 127 -1.51 3.04 -17.50
C GLY A 127 -2.51 3.22 -16.34
N THR A 128 -3.50 2.34 -16.20
CA THR A 128 -4.45 2.42 -15.07
C THR A 128 -3.78 2.10 -13.76
N SER A 129 -3.17 0.92 -13.63
CA SER A 129 -2.42 0.55 -12.42
C SER A 129 -1.31 1.56 -12.11
N MET A 130 -0.57 2.06 -13.11
CA MET A 130 0.41 3.14 -12.91
C MET A 130 -0.20 4.38 -12.28
N THR A 131 -1.35 4.84 -12.79
CA THR A 131 -2.04 6.01 -12.24
C THR A 131 -2.48 5.80 -10.80
N LEU A 132 -2.94 4.58 -10.45
CA LEU A 132 -3.35 4.24 -9.10
C LEU A 132 -2.17 4.23 -8.13
N GLU A 133 -1.06 3.59 -8.51
CA GLU A 133 0.20 3.63 -7.75
C GLU A 133 0.70 5.07 -7.59
N TYR A 134 0.66 5.88 -8.65
CA TYR A 134 1.09 7.28 -8.60
C TYR A 134 0.24 8.14 -7.67
N GLY A 135 -1.03 7.77 -7.47
CA GLY A 135 -1.87 8.38 -6.44
C GLY A 135 -1.35 8.13 -5.02
N VAL A 136 -0.93 6.89 -4.74
CA VAL A 136 -0.35 6.50 -3.44
C VAL A 136 1.03 7.14 -3.26
N ASP A 137 1.84 7.16 -4.32
CA ASP A 137 3.14 7.81 -4.38
C ASP A 137 3.04 9.31 -4.05
N ASP A 138 2.14 10.03 -4.71
CA ASP A 138 1.88 11.44 -4.44
C ASP A 138 1.39 11.66 -3.01
N TYR A 139 0.44 10.85 -2.52
CA TYR A 139 -0.01 10.97 -1.14
C TYR A 139 1.15 10.80 -0.15
N SER A 140 2.05 9.85 -0.41
CA SER A 140 3.22 9.58 0.43
C SER A 140 4.21 10.74 0.46
N ILE A 141 4.45 11.40 -0.69
CA ILE A 141 5.25 12.63 -0.75
C ILE A 141 4.56 13.75 0.03
N ALA A 142 3.22 13.85 -0.04
CA ALA A 142 2.47 14.86 0.73
C ALA A 142 2.66 14.70 2.24
N GLN A 143 2.69 13.45 2.73
CA GLN A 143 2.91 13.14 4.15
C GLN A 143 4.32 13.53 4.61
N LEU A 144 5.35 13.26 3.80
CA LEU A 144 6.72 13.65 4.13
C LEU A 144 6.95 15.16 4.00
N CYS A 145 6.35 15.83 3.00
CA CYS A 145 6.34 17.29 2.92
C CYS A 145 5.74 17.91 4.18
N GLN A 146 4.60 17.38 4.64
CA GLN A 146 3.94 17.85 5.86
C GLN A 146 4.83 17.68 7.08
N ALA A 147 5.51 16.54 7.21
CA ALA A 147 6.45 16.27 8.29
C ALA A 147 7.69 17.18 8.25
N ALA A 148 8.14 17.56 7.05
CA ALA A 148 9.25 18.48 6.84
C ALA A 148 8.89 19.97 7.00
N GLY A 149 7.61 20.29 7.22
CA GLY A 149 7.12 21.67 7.29
C GLY A 149 6.92 22.35 5.92
N ASP A 150 7.00 21.61 4.81
CA ASP A 150 6.72 22.09 3.45
C ASP A 150 5.21 22.05 3.15
N ALA A 151 4.46 22.99 3.72
CA ALA A 151 3.01 23.07 3.53
C ALA A 151 2.58 23.24 2.05
N PRO A 152 3.26 24.07 1.21
CA PRO A 152 2.94 24.14 -0.22
C PRO A 152 3.16 22.81 -0.96
N GLY A 153 4.27 22.12 -0.68
CA GLY A 153 4.53 20.78 -1.22
C GLY A 153 3.45 19.79 -0.79
N ALA A 154 3.11 19.75 0.50
CA ALA A 154 2.07 18.87 1.02
C ALA A 154 0.71 19.11 0.34
N ALA A 155 0.33 20.37 0.11
CA ALA A 155 -0.90 20.71 -0.58
C ALA A 155 -0.89 20.27 -2.06
N PHE A 156 0.22 20.53 -2.78
CA PHE A 156 0.38 20.14 -4.18
C PHE A 156 0.23 18.63 -4.38
N TYR A 157 0.98 17.83 -3.63
CA TYR A 157 0.95 16.38 -3.78
C TYR A 157 -0.34 15.76 -3.26
N ARG A 158 -0.94 16.32 -2.20
CA ARG A 158 -2.27 15.88 -1.75
C ARG A 158 -3.32 16.12 -2.84
N HIS A 159 -3.27 17.24 -3.54
CA HIS A 159 -4.15 17.48 -4.69
C HIS A 159 -3.86 16.50 -5.84
N ARG A 160 -2.60 16.33 -6.24
CA ARG A 160 -2.20 15.44 -7.34
C ARG A 160 -2.52 13.97 -7.06
N SER A 161 -2.46 13.51 -5.81
CA SER A 161 -2.88 12.16 -5.39
C SER A 161 -4.33 11.79 -5.78
N GLN A 162 -5.18 12.80 -6.00
CA GLN A 162 -6.57 12.64 -6.38
C GLN A 162 -6.77 12.35 -7.87
N ASN A 163 -5.71 12.42 -8.67
CA ASN A 163 -5.69 12.14 -10.10
C ASN A 163 -6.23 10.74 -10.45
N VAL A 164 -6.15 9.78 -9.53
CA VAL A 164 -6.76 8.44 -9.64
C VAL A 164 -8.23 8.49 -10.06
N PHE A 165 -8.98 9.51 -9.62
CA PHE A 165 -10.40 9.65 -9.93
C PHE A 165 -10.68 10.16 -11.33
N SER A 166 -9.66 10.61 -12.07
CA SER A 166 -9.78 10.91 -13.50
C SER A 166 -10.08 9.66 -14.35
N LEU A 167 -9.78 8.47 -13.79
CA LEU A 167 -10.07 7.16 -14.36
C LEU A 167 -11.43 6.60 -13.93
N PHE A 168 -12.17 7.25 -13.03
CA PHE A 168 -13.47 6.74 -12.60
C PHE A 168 -14.50 6.91 -13.73
N ASN A 169 -14.98 5.81 -14.29
CA ASN A 169 -16.07 5.80 -15.25
C ASN A 169 -17.41 5.60 -14.53
N PRO A 170 -18.30 6.60 -14.48
CA PRO A 170 -19.58 6.48 -13.77
C PRO A 170 -20.54 5.48 -14.42
N GLN A 171 -20.37 5.16 -15.71
CA GLN A 171 -21.24 4.19 -16.40
C GLN A 171 -20.95 2.75 -15.94
N THR A 172 -19.69 2.42 -15.68
CA THR A 172 -19.27 1.09 -15.23
C THR A 172 -19.09 1.02 -13.71
N GLY A 173 -18.84 2.17 -13.06
CA GLY A 173 -18.53 2.26 -11.64
C GLY A 173 -17.14 1.71 -11.30
N PHE A 174 -16.19 1.76 -12.22
CA PHE A 174 -14.81 1.31 -12.03
C PHE A 174 -13.79 2.39 -12.36
N LEU A 175 -12.58 2.23 -11.81
CA LEU A 175 -11.38 2.95 -12.21
C LEU A 175 -10.85 2.29 -13.48
N GLN A 176 -11.20 2.85 -14.64
CA GLN A 176 -11.06 2.24 -15.96
C GLN A 176 -9.98 2.94 -16.80
N SER A 177 -9.30 2.15 -17.62
CA SER A 177 -8.31 2.61 -18.59
C SER A 177 -8.84 3.70 -19.53
N LYS A 178 -8.06 4.78 -19.66
CA LYS A 178 -8.31 5.90 -20.58
C LYS A 178 -7.20 6.05 -21.60
N ASN A 179 -7.55 6.47 -22.81
CA ASN A 179 -6.61 6.81 -23.87
C ASN A 179 -6.15 8.27 -23.72
N ALA A 180 -5.14 8.65 -24.50
CA ALA A 180 -4.54 9.98 -24.43
C ALA A 180 -5.49 11.11 -24.87
N ASP A 181 -6.53 10.77 -25.64
CA ASP A 181 -7.60 11.68 -26.08
C ASP A 181 -8.70 11.89 -25.02
N GLY A 182 -8.63 11.21 -23.88
CA GLY A 182 -9.62 11.30 -22.80
C GLY A 182 -10.72 10.24 -22.85
N SER A 183 -10.82 9.47 -23.93
CA SER A 183 -11.82 8.40 -24.05
C SER A 183 -11.51 7.23 -23.12
N PHE A 184 -12.55 6.63 -22.53
CA PHE A 184 -12.40 5.35 -21.85
C PHE A 184 -12.20 4.23 -22.88
N SER A 185 -11.45 3.20 -22.50
CA SER A 185 -11.26 2.00 -23.34
C SER A 185 -12.61 1.38 -23.70
N ALA A 186 -12.84 1.12 -24.99
CA ALA A 186 -14.05 0.46 -25.48
C ALA A 186 -14.16 -0.97 -24.94
N SER A 187 -15.40 -1.47 -24.81
CA SER A 187 -15.71 -2.85 -24.40
C SER A 187 -15.10 -3.26 -23.05
N PHE A 188 -15.44 -2.50 -21.99
CA PHE A 188 -14.96 -2.78 -20.64
C PHE A 188 -15.62 -4.02 -20.03
N ASP A 189 -14.79 -4.93 -19.53
CA ASP A 189 -15.17 -5.98 -18.60
C ASP A 189 -14.29 -5.89 -17.35
N SER A 190 -14.88 -6.11 -16.18
CA SER A 190 -14.19 -5.95 -14.89
C SER A 190 -13.06 -6.97 -14.62
N THR A 191 -12.98 -8.04 -15.42
CA THR A 191 -11.89 -9.03 -15.42
C THR A 191 -10.71 -8.64 -16.31
N THR A 192 -10.82 -7.56 -17.09
CA THR A 192 -9.76 -7.16 -18.02
C THR A 192 -8.45 -6.90 -17.28
N THR A 193 -7.38 -7.50 -17.78
CA THR A 193 -6.00 -7.25 -17.32
C THR A 193 -5.35 -6.09 -18.10
N LYS A 194 -5.98 -5.62 -19.18
CA LYS A 194 -5.46 -4.49 -19.96
C LYS A 194 -5.53 -3.19 -19.16
N GLY A 195 -4.38 -2.55 -18.94
CA GLY A 195 -4.24 -1.38 -18.08
C GLY A 195 -3.80 -1.71 -16.66
N TYR A 196 -3.77 -2.98 -16.27
CA TYR A 196 -3.51 -3.41 -14.91
C TYR A 196 -2.32 -4.37 -14.87
N ASN A 197 -1.31 -4.05 -14.06
CA ASN A 197 -0.14 -4.89 -13.91
C ASN A 197 -0.46 -6.03 -12.96
N GLU A 198 -0.29 -7.28 -13.41
CA GLU A 198 -0.56 -8.50 -12.63
C GLU A 198 -1.91 -8.45 -11.91
N GLY A 199 -2.97 -8.12 -12.63
CA GLY A 199 -4.31 -8.11 -12.06
C GLY A 199 -5.33 -7.55 -12.99
N ASN A 200 -6.52 -7.27 -12.46
CA ASN A 200 -7.64 -6.74 -13.23
C ASN A 200 -8.32 -5.54 -12.55
N ALA A 201 -9.28 -4.95 -13.26
CA ALA A 201 -10.05 -3.80 -12.77
C ALA A 201 -10.78 -4.07 -11.44
N THR A 202 -11.22 -5.31 -11.20
CA THR A 202 -11.88 -5.69 -9.94
C THR A 202 -10.91 -5.70 -8.76
N GLN A 203 -9.69 -6.21 -8.96
CA GLN A 203 -8.65 -6.25 -7.93
C GLN A 203 -8.12 -4.84 -7.63
N TYR A 204 -7.83 -4.04 -8.65
CA TYR A 204 -7.31 -2.68 -8.50
C TYR A 204 -8.34 -1.64 -8.01
N PHE A 205 -9.63 -1.97 -8.00
CA PHE A 205 -10.66 -1.10 -7.42
C PHE A 205 -10.33 -0.72 -5.97
N TRP A 206 -9.66 -1.61 -5.23
CA TRP A 206 -9.34 -1.43 -3.82
C TRP A 206 -8.01 -0.69 -3.59
N SER A 207 -7.23 -0.42 -4.64
CA SER A 207 -5.88 0.19 -4.57
C SER A 207 -5.93 1.72 -4.51
N VAL A 208 -6.88 2.30 -3.75
CA VAL A 208 -6.98 3.75 -3.49
C VAL A 208 -7.12 4.02 -1.98
N PRO A 209 -6.17 3.55 -1.15
CA PRO A 209 -6.31 3.64 0.31
C PRO A 209 -6.33 5.08 0.82
N HIS A 210 -5.52 5.96 0.22
CA HIS A 210 -5.37 7.37 0.60
C HIS A 210 -6.63 8.22 0.39
N SER A 211 -7.61 7.74 -0.38
CA SER A 211 -8.86 8.47 -0.63
C SER A 211 -10.07 7.55 -0.73
N PHE A 212 -10.07 6.47 0.05
CA PHE A 212 -11.13 5.47 0.02
C PHE A 212 -12.55 6.05 0.25
N PRO A 213 -12.79 7.00 1.18
CA PRO A 213 -14.11 7.62 1.32
C PRO A 213 -14.63 8.31 0.05
N ARG A 214 -13.74 8.91 -0.76
CA ARG A 214 -14.13 9.53 -2.03
C ARG A 214 -14.48 8.47 -3.07
N LEU A 215 -13.72 7.39 -3.14
CA LEU A 215 -14.06 6.24 -3.99
C LEU A 215 -15.45 5.69 -3.63
N VAL A 216 -15.74 5.54 -2.34
CA VAL A 216 -17.06 5.10 -1.85
C VAL A 216 -18.16 6.05 -2.31
N GLY A 217 -17.96 7.36 -2.21
CA GLY A 217 -18.92 8.36 -2.69
C GLY A 217 -19.21 8.24 -4.19
N LEU A 218 -18.16 8.09 -5.01
CA LEU A 218 -18.29 7.95 -6.46
C LEU A 218 -18.93 6.62 -6.87
N ALA A 219 -18.64 5.54 -6.15
CA ALA A 219 -19.10 4.18 -6.47
C ALA A 219 -20.49 3.83 -5.89
N GLY A 220 -21.32 4.84 -5.60
CA GLY A 220 -22.71 4.63 -5.18
C GLY A 220 -22.93 4.51 -3.66
N GLY A 221 -21.95 4.92 -2.85
CA GLY A 221 -22.05 4.96 -1.39
C GLY A 221 -21.78 3.62 -0.70
N ARG A 222 -21.86 3.63 0.65
CA ARG A 222 -21.40 2.52 1.50
C ARG A 222 -22.05 1.18 1.14
N ALA A 223 -23.38 1.14 1.01
CA ALA A 223 -24.12 -0.10 0.74
C ALA A 223 -23.74 -0.74 -0.62
N ALA A 224 -23.53 0.08 -1.65
CA ALA A 224 -23.14 -0.41 -2.97
C ALA A 224 -21.71 -0.99 -2.95
N VAL A 225 -20.78 -0.31 -2.29
CA VAL A 225 -19.39 -0.77 -2.18
C VAL A 225 -19.26 -1.97 -1.24
N GLU A 226 -20.04 -2.03 -0.17
CA GLU A 226 -20.10 -3.21 0.72
C GLU A 226 -20.57 -4.44 -0.03
N LYS A 227 -21.65 -4.34 -0.82
CA LYS A 227 -22.12 -5.45 -1.68
C LYS A 227 -21.08 -5.87 -2.73
N ARG A 228 -20.29 -4.91 -3.24
CA ARG A 228 -19.15 -5.20 -4.14
C ARG A 228 -18.07 -5.98 -3.40
N LEU A 229 -17.72 -5.57 -2.18
CA LEU A 229 -16.71 -6.22 -1.35
C LEU A 229 -17.14 -7.63 -0.91
N ASP A 230 -18.42 -7.82 -0.54
CA ASP A 230 -19.02 -9.12 -0.22
C ASP A 230 -18.82 -10.11 -1.38
N ARG A 231 -19.10 -9.67 -2.61
CA ARG A 231 -18.89 -10.49 -3.81
C ARG A 231 -17.41 -10.78 -4.04
N PHE A 232 -16.57 -9.76 -3.91
CA PHE A 232 -15.12 -9.86 -4.13
C PHE A 232 -14.45 -10.88 -3.19
N LEU A 233 -14.90 -10.95 -1.93
CA LEU A 233 -14.38 -11.85 -0.90
C LEU A 233 -15.16 -13.17 -0.74
N THR A 234 -16.12 -13.45 -1.62
CA THR A 234 -16.87 -14.72 -1.58
C THR A 234 -15.94 -15.92 -1.79
N THR A 235 -15.02 -15.81 -2.75
CA THR A 235 -13.95 -16.80 -2.99
C THR A 235 -12.62 -16.09 -2.98
N ILE A 236 -11.62 -16.68 -2.34
CA ILE A 236 -10.25 -16.16 -2.30
C ILE A 236 -9.41 -17.03 -3.24
N ALA A 237 -8.62 -16.40 -4.09
CA ALA A 237 -7.68 -17.07 -4.97
C ALA A 237 -6.28 -17.09 -4.35
N THR A 238 -5.57 -18.20 -4.54
CA THR A 238 -4.15 -18.42 -4.25
C THR A 238 -3.42 -18.82 -5.53
N GLY A 239 -2.09 -18.74 -5.54
CA GLY A 239 -1.29 -18.93 -6.76
C GLY A 239 -1.63 -17.87 -7.82
N TRP A 240 -1.31 -18.11 -9.09
CA TRP A 240 -1.51 -17.12 -10.16
C TRP A 240 -2.99 -16.94 -10.54
N ALA A 241 -3.55 -15.74 -10.37
CA ALA A 241 -4.98 -15.47 -10.62
C ALA A 241 -5.33 -14.04 -11.15
N PRO A 242 -4.60 -13.46 -12.12
CA PRO A 242 -4.81 -12.07 -12.54
C PRO A 242 -6.14 -11.82 -13.27
N GLU A 243 -6.73 -12.84 -13.89
CA GLU A 243 -7.97 -12.71 -14.68
C GLU A 243 -9.23 -12.95 -13.85
N GLN A 244 -9.08 -13.32 -12.57
CA GLN A 244 -10.21 -13.71 -11.73
C GLN A 244 -10.73 -12.49 -10.96
N PRO A 245 -12.03 -12.13 -11.07
CA PRO A 245 -12.59 -10.91 -10.45
C PRO A 245 -12.92 -11.12 -8.97
N ARG A 246 -11.95 -11.61 -8.20
CA ARG A 246 -12.07 -11.96 -6.79
C ARG A 246 -10.81 -11.59 -6.02
N TYR A 247 -10.90 -11.59 -4.70
CA TYR A 247 -9.77 -11.31 -3.82
C TYR A 247 -8.65 -12.32 -4.08
N TRP A 248 -7.57 -11.85 -4.66
CA TRP A 248 -6.38 -12.63 -4.93
C TRP A 248 -5.40 -12.37 -3.79
N LEU A 249 -5.25 -13.36 -2.91
CA LEU A 249 -4.40 -13.24 -1.72
C LEU A 249 -2.92 -13.40 -2.03
N GLY A 250 -2.58 -14.10 -3.12
CA GLY A 250 -1.21 -14.32 -3.55
C GLY A 250 -0.59 -13.17 -4.35
N ASN A 251 -1.18 -11.97 -4.32
CA ASN A 251 -0.62 -10.76 -4.93
C ASN A 251 -1.10 -9.50 -4.20
N GLU A 252 -0.31 -8.44 -4.30
CA GLU A 252 -0.28 -7.25 -3.49
C GLU A 252 -1.38 -6.19 -3.72
N PRO A 253 -1.92 -5.96 -4.93
CA PRO A 253 -2.78 -4.80 -5.22
C PRO A 253 -3.99 -4.68 -4.30
N CYS A 254 -4.52 -5.81 -3.82
CA CYS A 254 -5.73 -5.87 -3.04
C CYS A 254 -5.56 -6.34 -1.59
N LEU A 255 -4.35 -6.51 -1.03
CA LEU A 255 -4.17 -7.03 0.34
C LEU A 255 -4.95 -6.26 1.41
N GLY A 256 -5.04 -4.93 1.26
CA GLY A 256 -5.79 -4.07 2.18
C GLY A 256 -7.32 -4.16 2.04
N ALA A 257 -7.87 -4.82 1.01
CA ALA A 257 -9.30 -4.77 0.69
C ALA A 257 -10.20 -5.29 1.82
N VAL A 258 -9.73 -6.23 2.63
CA VAL A 258 -10.49 -6.72 3.80
C VAL A 258 -10.77 -5.60 4.80
N CYS A 259 -9.82 -4.69 4.99
CA CYS A 259 -9.95 -3.57 5.92
C CYS A 259 -10.91 -2.48 5.43
N ALA A 260 -11.28 -2.50 4.15
CA ALA A 260 -12.26 -1.57 3.60
C ALA A 260 -13.63 -1.67 4.30
N TYR A 261 -14.00 -2.83 4.84
CA TYR A 261 -15.23 -2.97 5.62
C TYR A 261 -15.31 -2.01 6.83
N ASN A 262 -14.17 -1.66 7.45
CA ASN A 262 -14.16 -0.72 8.57
C ASN A 262 -14.59 0.69 8.10
N TYR A 263 -14.14 1.10 6.92
CA TYR A 263 -14.56 2.36 6.28
C TYR A 263 -16.02 2.33 5.78
N LEU A 264 -16.59 1.14 5.62
CA LEU A 264 -17.98 0.92 5.21
C LEU A 264 -18.94 0.77 6.39
N GLN A 265 -18.44 0.86 7.63
CA GLN A 265 -19.20 0.61 8.87
C GLN A 265 -19.67 -0.84 9.04
N ALA A 266 -18.94 -1.79 8.45
CA ALA A 266 -19.17 -3.22 8.60
C ALA A 266 -17.98 -3.98 9.24
N PRO A 267 -17.37 -3.49 10.34
CA PRO A 267 -16.10 -4.01 10.85
C PRO A 267 -16.13 -5.50 11.25
N TRP A 268 -17.30 -6.06 11.58
CA TRP A 268 -17.43 -7.50 11.85
C TRP A 268 -17.11 -8.37 10.62
N LYS A 269 -17.31 -7.85 9.40
CA LYS A 269 -16.92 -8.55 8.16
C LYS A 269 -15.40 -8.52 7.97
N ALA A 270 -14.72 -7.42 8.27
CA ALA A 270 -13.25 -7.38 8.28
C ALA A 270 -12.68 -8.41 9.26
N GLN A 271 -13.27 -8.49 10.46
CA GLN A 271 -12.86 -9.43 11.51
C GLN A 271 -13.04 -10.90 11.06
N PHE A 272 -14.20 -11.22 10.47
CA PHE A 272 -14.47 -12.55 9.92
C PHE A 272 -13.46 -12.92 8.83
N HIS A 273 -13.27 -12.06 7.82
CA HIS A 273 -12.40 -12.35 6.68
C HIS A 273 -10.92 -12.39 7.07
N THR A 274 -10.46 -11.52 7.98
CA THR A 274 -9.08 -11.56 8.48
C THR A 274 -8.80 -12.88 9.21
N ARG A 275 -9.72 -13.31 10.08
CA ARG A 275 -9.60 -14.61 10.76
C ARG A 275 -9.57 -15.77 9.78
N ARG A 276 -10.48 -15.77 8.80
CA ARG A 276 -10.56 -16.78 7.74
C ARG A 276 -9.27 -16.85 6.94
N ILE A 277 -8.73 -15.70 6.51
CA ILE A 277 -7.48 -15.61 5.75
C ILE A 277 -6.33 -16.22 6.54
N ALA A 278 -6.11 -15.77 7.78
CA ALA A 278 -5.00 -16.24 8.59
C ALA A 278 -5.08 -17.73 8.96
N HIS A 279 -6.28 -18.30 9.04
CA HIS A 279 -6.49 -19.70 9.38
C HIS A 279 -6.45 -20.64 8.16
N ASP A 280 -7.13 -20.27 7.08
CA ASP A 280 -7.38 -21.18 5.95
C ASP A 280 -6.28 -21.11 4.87
N TYR A 281 -5.52 -20.02 4.79
CA TYR A 281 -4.61 -19.74 3.66
C TYR A 281 -3.14 -19.58 4.06
N PHE A 282 -2.83 -19.76 5.35
CA PHE A 282 -1.46 -19.79 5.86
C PHE A 282 -1.27 -21.04 6.72
N ASN A 283 -0.16 -21.74 6.54
CA ASN A 283 0.20 -22.88 7.39
C ASN A 283 1.74 -23.03 7.48
N ASN A 284 2.21 -24.07 8.18
CA ASN A 284 3.63 -24.31 8.44
C ASN A 284 4.27 -25.41 7.57
N THR A 285 3.66 -25.76 6.44
CA THR A 285 4.23 -26.68 5.44
C THR A 285 5.07 -25.91 4.40
N PRO A 286 5.87 -26.60 3.57
CA PRO A 286 6.67 -25.95 2.52
C PRO A 286 5.88 -25.11 1.51
N ASP A 287 4.59 -25.39 1.32
CA ASP A 287 3.63 -24.67 0.46
C ASP A 287 2.65 -23.81 1.29
N GLY A 288 3.05 -23.42 2.50
CA GLY A 288 2.18 -22.77 3.46
C GLY A 288 1.82 -21.29 3.19
N LEU A 289 2.29 -20.72 2.08
CA LEU A 289 1.98 -19.35 1.67
C LEU A 289 0.98 -19.32 0.51
N PRO A 290 0.11 -18.29 0.42
CA PRO A 290 -0.93 -18.19 -0.60
C PRO A 290 -0.40 -17.78 -2.00
N GLY A 291 0.87 -17.44 -2.10
CA GLY A 291 1.59 -16.96 -3.29
C GLY A 291 3.07 -16.77 -2.97
N ASP A 292 3.77 -15.98 -3.80
CA ASP A 292 5.15 -15.59 -3.53
C ASP A 292 5.20 -14.71 -2.25
N ASP A 293 6.30 -14.80 -1.49
CA ASP A 293 6.45 -14.02 -0.24
C ASP A 293 6.92 -12.59 -0.49
N ASP A 294 7.48 -12.33 -1.67
CA ASP A 294 7.85 -11.00 -2.20
C ASP A 294 8.53 -10.07 -1.18
N GLY A 295 9.71 -10.49 -0.72
CA GLY A 295 10.48 -9.73 0.26
C GLY A 295 9.82 -9.66 1.64
N GLY A 296 8.95 -10.62 1.96
CA GLY A 296 8.22 -10.73 3.22
C GLY A 296 6.86 -10.03 3.24
N ALA A 297 6.34 -9.58 2.10
CA ALA A 297 5.05 -8.89 2.01
C ALA A 297 3.89 -9.76 2.52
N MET A 298 3.83 -11.03 2.11
CA MET A 298 2.82 -12.00 2.58
C MET A 298 3.03 -12.40 4.04
N SER A 299 4.28 -12.64 4.43
CA SER A 299 4.63 -12.91 5.82
C SER A 299 4.25 -11.75 6.75
N ALA A 300 4.50 -10.50 6.35
CA ALA A 300 4.11 -9.32 7.11
C ALA A 300 2.58 -9.13 7.17
N LEU A 301 1.86 -9.46 6.09
CA LEU A 301 0.40 -9.53 6.10
C LEU A 301 -0.12 -10.51 7.15
N TYR A 302 0.48 -11.69 7.26
CA TYR A 302 0.13 -12.66 8.29
C TYR A 302 0.39 -12.11 9.70
N VAL A 303 1.55 -11.51 9.94
CA VAL A 303 1.88 -10.90 11.24
C VAL A 303 0.85 -9.83 11.62
N PHE A 304 0.51 -8.92 10.70
CA PHE A 304 -0.52 -7.91 10.94
C PHE A 304 -1.90 -8.51 11.23
N SER A 305 -2.30 -9.52 10.45
CA SER A 305 -3.54 -10.28 10.69
C SER A 305 -3.55 -10.95 12.06
N ALA A 306 -2.40 -11.47 12.51
CA ALA A 306 -2.23 -12.10 13.81
C ALA A 306 -2.31 -11.11 14.98
N LEU A 307 -1.73 -9.91 14.78
CA LEU A 307 -1.88 -8.79 15.71
C LEU A 307 -3.32 -8.25 15.75
N GLY A 308 -4.11 -8.48 14.70
CA GLY A 308 -5.45 -7.93 14.56
C GLY A 308 -5.45 -6.46 14.18
N LEU A 309 -4.43 -6.02 13.45
CA LEU A 309 -4.19 -4.65 13.02
C LEU A 309 -3.72 -4.66 11.57
N TYR A 310 -4.07 -3.66 10.77
CA TYR A 310 -3.53 -3.50 9.42
C TYR A 310 -3.21 -2.03 9.12
N PRO A 311 -2.05 -1.70 8.55
CA PRO A 311 -1.71 -0.33 8.15
C PRO A 311 -2.37 0.01 6.81
N PHE A 312 -3.64 0.43 6.84
CA PHE A 312 -4.44 0.56 5.62
C PHE A 312 -3.97 1.67 4.67
N VAL A 313 -3.52 2.81 5.20
CA VAL A 313 -3.11 3.96 4.40
C VAL A 313 -1.60 4.17 4.49
N PRO A 314 -0.86 3.99 3.39
CA PRO A 314 0.56 4.32 3.34
C PRO A 314 0.83 5.78 3.73
N GLY A 315 1.88 6.00 4.52
CA GLY A 315 2.31 7.31 5.02
C GLY A 315 1.55 7.80 6.26
N GLU A 316 0.69 6.99 6.86
CA GLU A 316 -0.03 7.31 8.09
C GLU A 316 0.40 6.46 9.28
N SER A 317 0.42 7.07 10.48
CA SER A 317 0.89 6.43 11.71
C SER A 317 -0.17 5.58 12.42
N GLY A 318 -1.17 5.06 11.69
CA GLY A 318 -2.38 4.44 12.23
C GLY A 318 -2.59 3.01 11.74
N PHE A 319 -3.44 2.27 12.46
CA PHE A 319 -3.86 0.93 12.10
C PHE A 319 -5.37 0.79 12.12
N THR A 320 -5.88 -0.02 11.21
CA THR A 320 -7.27 -0.47 11.17
C THR A 320 -7.39 -1.78 11.97
N PRO A 321 -8.16 -1.83 13.07
CA PRO A 321 -8.35 -3.05 13.85
C PRO A 321 -9.22 -4.10 13.14
N THR A 322 -8.71 -5.33 13.12
CA THR A 322 -9.36 -6.51 12.55
C THR A 322 -9.52 -7.65 13.56
N GLY A 323 -8.96 -7.52 14.77
CA GLY A 323 -9.14 -8.46 15.87
C GLY A 323 -8.00 -9.48 15.96
N PRO A 324 -7.36 -9.65 17.13
CA PRO A 324 -6.13 -10.44 17.25
C PRO A 324 -6.40 -11.95 17.19
N LEU A 325 -5.38 -12.73 16.81
CA LEU A 325 -5.39 -14.20 16.91
C LEU A 325 -5.04 -14.68 18.33
N PHE A 326 -4.19 -13.93 19.03
CA PHE A 326 -3.70 -14.28 20.36
C PHE A 326 -4.43 -13.52 21.47
N GLU A 327 -4.52 -14.12 22.65
CA GLU A 327 -5.11 -13.43 23.81
C GLU A 327 -4.28 -12.24 24.30
N LYS A 328 -2.97 -12.32 24.11
CA LYS A 328 -2.03 -11.26 24.47
C LYS A 328 -0.85 -11.25 23.52
N VAL A 329 -0.54 -10.07 22.97
CA VAL A 329 0.71 -9.80 22.27
C VAL A 329 1.40 -8.62 22.95
N ALA A 330 2.71 -8.72 23.16
CA ALA A 330 3.52 -7.64 23.69
C ALA A 330 4.68 -7.36 22.73
N LEU A 331 4.64 -6.20 22.07
CA LEU A 331 5.71 -5.72 21.20
C LEU A 331 6.58 -4.74 21.98
N ARG A 332 7.84 -5.12 22.21
CA ARG A 332 8.84 -4.25 22.84
C ARG A 332 9.51 -3.42 21.77
N ARG A 333 9.36 -2.10 21.84
CA ARG A 333 10.03 -1.17 20.92
C ARG A 333 11.40 -0.76 21.47
N PRO A 334 12.38 -0.41 20.62
CA PRO A 334 13.72 -0.02 21.07
C PRO A 334 13.75 1.19 22.02
N ASN A 335 12.74 2.08 21.95
CA ASN A 335 12.59 3.20 22.88
C ASN A 335 12.08 2.80 24.29
N GLY A 336 12.04 1.50 24.60
CA GLY A 336 11.59 0.96 25.88
C GLY A 336 10.07 0.88 26.06
N LYS A 337 9.27 1.46 25.14
CA LYS A 337 7.80 1.38 25.19
C LYS A 337 7.32 -0.01 24.78
N LEU A 338 6.27 -0.48 25.45
CA LEU A 338 5.54 -1.69 25.05
C LEU A 338 4.23 -1.31 24.37
N LEU A 339 3.96 -1.89 23.21
CA LEU A 339 2.61 -1.99 22.67
C LEU A 339 2.03 -3.33 23.12
N ILE A 340 0.95 -3.28 23.91
CA ILE A 340 0.27 -4.47 24.40
C ILE A 340 -1.10 -4.55 23.75
N ILE A 341 -1.35 -5.65 23.05
CA ILE A 341 -2.65 -5.98 22.46
C ILE A 341 -3.24 -7.09 23.32
N ASN A 342 -4.38 -6.82 23.96
CA ASN A 342 -5.11 -7.81 24.75
C ASN A 342 -6.41 -8.17 24.02
N GLY A 343 -6.52 -9.42 23.58
CA GLY A 343 -7.67 -9.99 22.90
C GLY A 343 -8.37 -11.01 23.78
N LYS A 344 -9.07 -10.59 24.84
CA LYS A 344 -9.79 -11.54 25.72
C LYS A 344 -10.77 -12.38 24.88
N GLY A 345 -10.58 -13.70 24.87
CA GLY A 345 -11.40 -14.62 24.06
C GLY A 345 -11.00 -14.71 22.58
N ALA A 346 -9.86 -14.16 22.16
CA ALA A 346 -9.37 -14.22 20.77
C ALA A 346 -9.20 -15.65 20.23
N THR A 347 -9.02 -16.63 21.11
CA THR A 347 -8.87 -18.06 20.78
C THR A 347 -10.18 -18.84 20.83
N SER A 348 -11.30 -18.21 21.19
CA SER A 348 -12.60 -18.88 21.39
C SER A 348 -13.35 -19.27 20.11
N GLY A 349 -12.77 -19.04 18.93
CA GLY A 349 -13.44 -19.21 17.64
C GLY A 349 -14.41 -18.08 17.28
N ALA A 350 -14.58 -17.07 18.14
CA ALA A 350 -15.36 -15.86 17.86
C ALA A 350 -14.44 -14.69 17.50
N PRO A 351 -14.31 -14.29 16.21
CA PRO A 351 -13.37 -13.24 15.80
C PRO A 351 -13.84 -11.81 16.13
N TYR A 352 -15.01 -11.64 16.73
CA TYR A 352 -15.70 -10.36 16.77
C TYR A 352 -15.31 -9.46 17.94
N ILE A 353 -14.82 -8.25 17.64
CA ILE A 353 -14.49 -7.23 18.64
C ILE A 353 -15.79 -6.66 19.23
N GLN A 354 -16.02 -6.88 20.53
CA GLN A 354 -17.19 -6.35 21.24
C GLN A 354 -16.97 -4.92 21.76
N SER A 355 -15.72 -4.59 22.11
CA SER A 355 -15.32 -3.25 22.53
C SER A 355 -13.82 -3.08 22.36
N LEU A 356 -13.38 -1.84 22.11
CA LEU A 356 -11.97 -1.49 22.01
C LEU A 356 -11.63 -0.44 23.06
N ARG A 357 -10.48 -0.60 23.71
CA ARG A 357 -9.90 0.41 24.61
C ARG A 357 -8.47 0.69 24.20
N VAL A 358 -8.10 1.97 24.16
CA VAL A 358 -6.72 2.41 23.93
C VAL A 358 -6.28 3.14 25.19
N ASN A 359 -5.22 2.64 25.84
CA ASN A 359 -4.72 3.16 27.12
C ASN A 359 -5.84 3.31 28.18
N GLY A 360 -6.73 2.32 28.27
CA GLY A 360 -7.86 2.28 29.21
C GLY A 360 -9.12 3.03 28.76
N GLN A 361 -9.00 3.94 27.78
CA GLN A 361 -10.11 4.77 27.31
C GLN A 361 -10.92 4.05 26.22
N PRO A 362 -12.27 4.09 26.28
CA PRO A 362 -13.11 3.56 25.22
C PRO A 362 -12.78 4.19 23.86
N HIS A 363 -12.67 3.35 22.83
CA HIS A 363 -12.48 3.79 21.45
C HIS A 363 -13.62 3.25 20.59
N THR A 364 -14.34 4.14 19.93
CA THR A 364 -15.57 3.81 19.17
C THR A 364 -15.35 3.70 17.67
N ARG A 365 -14.16 4.09 17.17
CA ARG A 365 -13.79 3.90 15.76
C ARG A 365 -13.07 2.57 15.64
N LEU A 366 -13.56 1.72 14.74
CA LEU A 366 -12.89 0.51 14.27
C LEU A 366 -12.45 0.75 12.83
#